data_AF-A0A3C1ZH15-F1
#
_entry.id   AF-A0A3C1ZH15-F1
#
_cell.length_a   1.000
_cell.length_b   1.000
_cell.length_c   1.000
_cell.angle_alpha   90.00
_cell.angle_beta   90.00
_cell.angle_gamma   90.00
#
_symmetry.space_group_name_H-M   'P 1'
#
loop_
_entity.id
_entity.type
_entity.pdbx_description
1 polymer ?
#
loop_
_entity_poly.entity_id
_entity_poly.type
_entity_poly.pdbx_seq_one_letter_code
_entity_poly.pdbx_strand_id
1 'polypeptide(L)'
;MGRGRSADATEFWRRYDSFGIKDLTLEKATGMPSSTISSYRNGKRYPRAHEAVGMAKAAGTTVEYLVLEEKPNYVSSPELAFYLRARKWRRLIEDIECANPAIVDSLIEAIHASAEEARGSGRDMAAENPHPAEKGY
;
A
#
# COMPACT_ATOMS: atom_id res chain seq x y z
N MET A 1 11.87 25.30 32.79
CA MET A 1 11.21 24.23 32.00
C MET A 1 10.54 24.87 30.79
N GLY A 2 11.16 24.84 29.61
CA GLY A 2 10.57 25.39 28.40
C GLY A 2 9.45 24.46 27.90
N ARG A 3 8.20 24.93 27.93
CA ARG A 3 7.11 24.28 27.18
C ARG A 3 7.46 24.41 25.70
N GLY A 4 7.95 23.32 25.08
CA GLY A 4 8.21 23.28 23.66
C GLY A 4 6.98 23.77 22.89
N ARG A 5 7.18 24.65 21.90
CA ARG A 5 6.11 25.09 21.01
C ARG A 5 5.43 23.84 20.47
N SER A 6 4.12 23.69 20.69
CA SER A 6 3.34 22.65 20.03
C SER A 6 3.51 22.85 18.53
N ALA A 7 3.92 21.80 17.81
CA ALA A 7 3.98 21.84 16.35
C ALA A 7 2.62 22.30 15.80
N ASP A 8 2.65 23.30 14.91
CA ASP A 8 1.45 23.86 14.30
C ASP A 8 0.85 22.83 13.33
N ALA A 9 -0.38 22.39 13.58
CA ALA A 9 -1.09 21.44 12.74
C ALA A 9 -1.96 22.12 11.65
N THR A 10 -1.77 23.42 11.39
CA THR A 10 -2.54 24.15 10.36
C THR A 10 -2.47 23.45 9.00
N GLU A 11 -1.29 23.01 8.58
CA GLU A 11 -1.13 22.31 7.30
C GLU A 11 -1.76 20.91 7.28
N PHE A 12 -1.72 20.19 8.41
CA PHE A 12 -2.42 18.92 8.55
C PHE A 12 -3.93 19.07 8.32
N TRP A 13 -4.55 20.06 8.98
CA TRP A 13 -5.98 20.31 8.86
C TRP A 13 -6.35 20.83 7.47
N ARG A 14 -5.53 21.73 6.89
CA ARG A 14 -5.73 22.21 5.51
C ARG A 14 -5.72 21.06 4.51
N ARG A 15 -4.75 20.13 4.63
CA ARG A 15 -4.68 18.94 3.77
C ARG A 15 -5.87 18.02 3.99
N TYR A 16 -6.24 17.74 5.24
CA TYR A 16 -7.40 16.91 5.52
C TYR A 16 -8.70 17.48 4.94
N ASP A 17 -8.92 18.79 5.08
CA ASP A 17 -10.13 19.45 4.58
C ASP A 17 -10.23 19.44 3.04
N SER A 18 -9.09 19.35 2.34
CA SER A 18 -9.08 19.23 0.88
C SER A 18 -9.75 17.94 0.36
N PHE A 19 -9.89 16.90 1.20
CA PHE A 19 -10.62 15.68 0.86
C PHE A 19 -12.14 15.81 0.99
N GLY A 20 -12.66 16.94 1.53
CA GLY A 20 -14.10 17.19 1.63
C GLY A 20 -14.87 16.21 2.53
N ILE A 21 -14.18 15.53 3.45
CA ILE A 21 -14.80 14.57 4.36
C ILE A 21 -15.63 15.32 5.41
N LYS A 22 -16.91 14.95 5.53
CA LYS A 22 -17.81 15.53 6.54
C LYS A 22 -17.43 15.06 7.93
N ASP A 23 -17.57 15.94 8.92
CA ASP A 23 -17.24 15.64 10.32
C ASP A 23 -18.01 14.41 10.85
N LEU A 24 -19.26 14.18 10.44
CA LEU A 24 -19.99 12.96 10.81
C LEU A 24 -19.29 11.66 10.37
N THR A 25 -18.67 11.66 9.19
CA THR A 25 -17.89 10.51 8.71
C THR A 25 -16.62 10.35 9.54
N LEU A 26 -16.01 11.46 9.91
CA LEU A 26 -14.82 11.51 10.74
C LEU A 26 -15.09 11.00 12.17
N GLU A 27 -16.20 11.39 12.77
CA GLU A 27 -16.65 10.90 14.09
C GLU A 27 -16.82 9.38 14.08
N LYS A 28 -17.48 8.83 13.05
CA LYS A 28 -17.66 7.38 12.91
C LYS A 28 -16.33 6.63 12.73
N ALA A 29 -15.40 7.22 11.99
CA ALA A 29 -14.11 6.60 11.69
C ALA A 29 -13.11 6.65 12.87
N THR A 30 -13.22 7.67 13.72
CA THR A 30 -12.23 7.93 14.78
C THR A 30 -12.77 7.78 16.20
N GLY A 31 -14.10 7.76 16.37
CA GLY A 31 -14.76 7.81 17.68
C GLY A 31 -14.65 9.17 18.37
N MET A 32 -14.06 10.17 17.73
CA MET A 32 -13.95 11.52 18.29
C MET A 32 -15.30 12.24 18.19
N PRO A 33 -15.80 12.88 19.26
CA PRO A 33 -16.94 13.79 19.16
C PRO A 33 -16.59 15.05 18.34
N SER A 34 -17.60 15.69 17.72
CA SER A 34 -17.41 16.93 16.94
C SER A 34 -16.78 18.07 17.75
N SER A 35 -17.04 18.12 19.06
CA SER A 35 -16.42 19.09 19.97
C SER A 35 -14.91 18.91 20.08
N THR A 36 -14.43 17.66 20.10
CA THR A 36 -13.01 17.32 20.11
C THR A 36 -12.35 17.67 18.78
N ILE A 37 -13.00 17.34 17.66
CA ILE A 37 -12.54 17.69 16.31
C ILE A 37 -12.38 19.22 16.19
N SER A 38 -13.41 19.96 16.61
CA SER A 38 -13.40 21.43 16.61
C SER A 38 -12.29 21.99 17.49
N SER A 39 -12.08 21.40 18.68
CA SER A 39 -11.00 21.78 19.60
C SER A 39 -9.61 21.58 18.98
N TYR A 40 -9.38 20.47 18.28
CA TYR A 40 -8.12 20.25 17.59
C TYR A 40 -7.89 21.21 16.43
N ARG A 41 -8.91 21.42 15.59
CA ARG A 41 -8.86 22.38 14.46
C ARG A 41 -8.53 23.79 14.95
N ASN A 42 -9.33 24.30 15.89
CA ASN A 42 -9.16 25.66 16.43
C ASN A 42 -7.85 25.82 17.21
N GLY A 43 -7.47 24.78 17.96
CA GLY A 43 -6.23 24.75 18.71
C GLY A 43 -4.99 24.53 17.85
N LYS A 44 -5.15 24.27 16.55
CA LYS A 44 -4.08 23.91 15.60
C LYS A 44 -3.22 22.76 16.13
N ARG A 45 -3.88 21.76 16.72
CA ARG A 45 -3.23 20.60 17.34
C ARG A 45 -3.35 19.39 16.45
N TYR A 46 -2.30 18.57 16.45
CA TYR A 46 -2.37 17.24 15.87
C TYR A 46 -3.32 16.36 16.70
N PRO A 47 -4.18 15.59 16.03
CA PRO A 47 -4.87 14.47 16.67
C PRO A 47 -3.87 13.46 17.23
N ARG A 48 -4.35 12.59 18.13
CA ARG A 48 -3.57 11.44 18.60
C ARG A 48 -3.29 10.49 17.43
N ALA A 49 -2.25 9.69 17.55
CA ALA A 49 -1.82 8.78 16.49
C ALA A 49 -2.96 7.86 15.97
N HIS A 50 -3.74 7.25 16.86
CA HIS A 50 -4.87 6.39 16.47
C HIS A 50 -6.00 7.17 15.78
N GLU A 51 -6.26 8.41 16.21
CA GLU A 51 -7.24 9.31 15.60
C GLU A 51 -6.76 9.66 14.19
N ALA A 52 -5.51 10.11 14.03
CA ALA A 52 -4.90 10.45 12.74
C ALA A 52 -4.92 9.26 11.75
N VAL A 53 -4.69 8.03 12.23
CA VAL A 53 -4.85 6.81 11.41
C VAL A 53 -6.30 6.64 10.96
N GLY A 54 -7.29 6.85 11.83
CA GLY A 54 -8.70 6.81 11.47
C GLY A 54 -9.09 7.91 10.47
N MET A 55 -8.54 9.11 10.62
CA MET A 55 -8.69 10.21 9.67
C MET A 55 -8.14 9.84 8.29
N ALA A 56 -6.91 9.34 8.23
CA ALA A 56 -6.26 8.94 6.99
C ALA A 56 -7.05 7.83 6.26
N LYS A 57 -7.56 6.84 7.01
CA LYS A 57 -8.45 5.80 6.46
C LYS A 57 -9.73 6.38 5.87
N ALA A 58 -10.40 7.31 6.58
CA ALA A 58 -11.62 7.94 6.09
C ALA A 58 -11.38 8.78 4.81
N ALA A 59 -10.20 9.39 4.71
CA ALA A 59 -9.79 10.19 3.55
C ALA A 59 -9.13 9.36 2.43
N GLY A 60 -8.97 8.03 2.59
CA GLY A 60 -8.32 7.18 1.58
C GLY A 60 -6.85 7.53 1.32
N THR A 61 -6.13 8.00 2.34
CA THR A 61 -4.73 8.45 2.25
C THR A 61 -3.89 7.87 3.40
N THR A 62 -2.64 8.32 3.54
CA THR A 62 -1.72 7.95 4.62
C THR A 62 -1.59 9.06 5.65
N VAL A 63 -1.16 8.72 6.87
CA VAL A 63 -0.89 9.73 7.91
C VAL A 63 0.29 10.60 7.50
N GLU A 64 1.30 9.99 6.87
CA GLU A 64 2.49 10.61 6.32
C GLU A 64 2.14 11.70 5.31
N TYR A 65 1.15 11.47 4.44
CA TYR A 65 0.67 12.52 3.54
C TYR A 65 0.07 13.71 4.29
N LEU A 66 -0.76 13.45 5.30
CA LEU A 66 -1.40 14.52 6.08
C LEU A 66 -0.37 15.36 6.86
N VAL A 67 0.67 14.72 7.39
CA VAL A 67 1.69 15.41 8.22
C VAL A 67 2.79 16.04 7.36
N LEU A 68 3.34 15.29 6.40
CA LEU A 68 4.59 15.61 5.69
C LEU A 68 4.39 15.88 4.19
N GLU A 69 3.18 15.71 3.64
CA GLU A 69 2.91 15.78 2.20
C GLU A 69 3.59 14.68 1.36
N GLU A 70 4.08 13.65 2.03
CA GLU A 70 4.64 12.47 1.37
C GLU A 70 3.52 11.71 0.66
N LYS A 71 3.52 11.77 -0.67
CA LYS A 71 2.47 11.14 -1.48
C LYS A 71 2.44 9.64 -1.20
N PRO A 72 1.25 9.07 -0.94
CA PRO A 72 1.12 7.64 -0.77
C PRO A 72 1.57 6.93 -2.04
N ASN A 73 2.38 5.89 -1.87
CA ASN A 73 2.75 5.02 -2.98
C ASN A 73 1.57 4.09 -3.28
N TYR A 74 0.79 4.44 -4.29
CA TYR A 74 -0.36 3.63 -4.71
C TYR A 74 0.12 2.43 -5.50
N VAL A 75 -0.05 1.26 -4.90
CA VAL A 75 0.12 -0.02 -5.59
C VAL A 75 -1.11 -0.25 -6.47
N SER A 76 -0.91 -0.69 -7.72
CA SER A 76 -2.02 -0.98 -8.62
C SER A 76 -2.91 -2.12 -8.08
N SER A 77 -4.17 -2.20 -8.50
CA SER A 77 -5.08 -3.27 -8.06
C SER A 77 -4.53 -4.70 -8.35
N PRO A 78 -3.94 -4.98 -9.52
CA PRO A 78 -3.30 -6.27 -9.79
C PRO A 78 -2.12 -6.58 -8.87
N GLU A 79 -1.25 -5.59 -8.62
CA GLU A 79 -0.11 -5.73 -7.72
C GLU A 79 -0.57 -5.90 -6.26
N LEU A 80 -1.59 -5.17 -5.81
CA LEU A 80 -2.16 -5.34 -4.48
C LEU A 80 -2.73 -6.75 -4.29
N ALA A 81 -3.43 -7.28 -5.31
CA ALA A 81 -3.92 -8.65 -5.29
C ALA A 81 -2.78 -9.67 -5.23
N PHE A 82 -1.67 -9.42 -5.95
CA PHE A 82 -0.45 -10.19 -5.81
C PHE A 82 0.11 -10.11 -4.39
N TYR A 83 0.30 -8.91 -3.82
CA TYR A 83 0.85 -8.75 -2.47
C TYR A 83 0.00 -9.41 -1.39
N LEU A 84 -1.33 -9.36 -1.50
CA LEU A 84 -2.24 -10.04 -0.57
C LEU A 84 -2.11 -11.57 -0.66
N ARG A 85 -1.90 -12.12 -1.86
CA ARG A 85 -1.56 -13.54 -2.01
C ARG A 85 -0.14 -13.83 -1.50
N ALA A 86 0.80 -12.95 -1.79
CA ALA A 86 2.21 -13.04 -1.40
C ALA A 86 2.41 -13.02 0.12
N ARG A 87 1.51 -12.35 0.87
CA ARG A 87 1.55 -12.32 2.35
C ARG A 87 1.55 -13.69 3.00
N LYS A 88 0.92 -14.70 2.37
CA LYS A 88 0.95 -16.09 2.87
C LYS A 88 2.36 -16.68 2.84
N TRP A 89 3.21 -16.15 1.98
CA TRP A 89 4.59 -16.57 1.77
C TRP A 89 5.60 -15.67 2.48
N ARG A 90 5.15 -14.78 3.39
CA ARG A 90 6.05 -13.83 4.08
C ARG A 90 7.16 -14.53 4.84
N ARG A 91 6.90 -15.74 5.34
CA ARG A 91 7.86 -16.58 6.06
C ARG A 91 8.39 -17.74 5.23
N LEU A 92 8.12 -17.76 3.92
CA LEU A 92 8.45 -18.91 3.08
C LEU A 92 9.94 -19.26 3.14
N ILE A 93 10.83 -18.26 3.21
CA ILE A 93 12.28 -18.50 3.35
C ILE A 93 12.60 -19.15 4.70
N GLU A 94 12.06 -18.60 5.80
CA GLU A 94 12.23 -19.15 7.16
C GLU A 94 11.66 -20.57 7.27
N ASP A 95 10.52 -20.83 6.61
CA ASP A 95 9.85 -22.13 6.58
C ASP A 95 10.66 -23.14 5.75
N ILE A 96 11.26 -22.72 4.63
CA ILE A 96 12.13 -23.55 3.77
C ILE A 96 13.43 -23.90 4.50
N GLU A 97 14.06 -22.96 5.20
CA GLU A 97 15.29 -23.19 5.96
C GLU A 97 15.11 -24.24 7.07
N CYS A 98 13.90 -24.34 7.63
CA CYS A 98 13.55 -25.34 8.64
C CYS A 98 12.96 -26.63 8.05
N ALA A 99 12.73 -26.70 6.74
CA ALA A 99 12.06 -27.83 6.11
C ALA A 99 13.01 -29.01 5.88
N ASN A 100 12.43 -30.21 5.73
CA ASN A 100 13.18 -31.40 5.33
C ASN A 100 13.80 -31.17 3.93
N PRO A 101 15.12 -31.37 3.75
CA PRO A 101 15.81 -31.16 2.47
C PRO A 101 15.11 -31.81 1.27
N ALA A 102 14.56 -33.01 1.41
CA ALA A 102 13.88 -33.70 0.31
C ALA A 102 12.62 -32.97 -0.19
N ILE A 103 11.92 -32.25 0.70
CA ILE A 103 10.76 -31.43 0.34
C ILE A 103 11.23 -30.17 -0.40
N VAL A 104 12.34 -29.57 0.04
CA VAL A 104 12.93 -28.39 -0.59
C VAL A 104 13.42 -28.73 -2.00
N ASP A 105 14.10 -29.85 -2.17
CA ASP A 105 14.58 -30.32 -3.48
C ASP A 105 13.43 -30.53 -4.46
N SER A 106 12.34 -31.19 -4.01
CA SER A 106 11.13 -31.36 -4.82
C SER A 106 10.49 -30.02 -5.22
N LEU A 107 10.56 -29.02 -4.35
CA LEU A 107 10.05 -27.67 -4.63
C LEU A 107 10.92 -26.94 -5.66
N ILE A 108 12.25 -27.07 -5.55
CA ILE A 108 13.21 -26.51 -6.50
C ILE A 108 12.97 -27.10 -7.89
N GLU A 109 12.84 -28.43 -8.00
CA GLU A 109 12.54 -29.10 -9.26
C GLU A 109 11.23 -28.60 -9.88
N ALA A 110 10.17 -28.45 -9.08
CA ALA A 110 8.88 -27.94 -9.55
C ALA A 110 8.96 -26.48 -10.06
N ILE A 111 9.75 -25.63 -9.38
CA ILE A 111 9.99 -24.24 -9.81
C ILE A 111 10.76 -24.21 -11.14
N HIS A 112 11.79 -25.05 -11.28
CA HIS A 112 12.57 -25.16 -12.51
C HIS A 112 11.71 -25.64 -13.69
N ALA A 113 10.91 -26.70 -13.50
CA ALA A 113 10.00 -27.21 -14.52
C ALA A 113 8.98 -26.14 -14.96
N SER A 114 8.35 -25.47 -14.00
CA SER A 114 7.39 -24.38 -14.29
C SER A 114 8.04 -23.21 -15.06
N ALA A 115 9.29 -22.87 -14.73
CA ALA A 115 10.04 -21.83 -15.42
C ALA A 115 10.40 -22.23 -16.86
N GLU A 116 10.68 -23.50 -17.11
CA GLU A 116 10.92 -24.03 -18.46
C GLU A 116 9.64 -24.04 -19.32
N GLU A 117 8.51 -24.45 -18.76
CA GLU A 117 7.20 -24.42 -19.43
C GLU A 117 6.78 -22.98 -19.81
N ALA A 118 7.01 -22.02 -18.91
CA ALA A 118 6.74 -20.61 -19.17
C ALA A 118 7.63 -20.04 -20.30
N ARG A 119 8.86 -20.55 -20.47
CA ARG A 119 9.76 -20.17 -21.57
C ARG A 119 9.38 -20.84 -22.89
N GLY A 120 8.92 -22.09 -22.85
CA GLY A 120 8.44 -22.83 -24.02
C GLY A 120 7.19 -22.20 -24.64
N SER A 121 6.21 -21.85 -23.81
CA SER A 121 4.96 -21.19 -24.24
C SER A 121 5.16 -19.79 -24.85
N GLY A 122 6.20 -19.06 -24.42
CA GLY A 122 6.62 -17.81 -25.07
C GLY A 122 7.26 -18.00 -26.45
N ARG A 123 7.84 -19.17 -26.72
CA ARG A 123 8.46 -19.53 -28.00
C ARG A 123 7.42 -19.90 -29.06
N ASP A 124 6.35 -20.57 -28.65
CA ASP A 124 5.25 -20.96 -29.54
C ASP A 124 4.40 -19.76 -29.97
N MET A 125 4.18 -18.77 -29.07
CA MET A 125 3.49 -17.52 -29.46
C MET A 125 4.30 -16.61 -30.40
N ALA A 126 5.63 -16.70 -30.38
CA ALA A 126 6.48 -15.98 -31.32
C ALA A 126 6.54 -16.63 -32.71
N ALA A 127 6.23 -17.94 -32.82
CA ALA A 127 6.20 -18.67 -34.08
C ALA A 127 4.90 -18.47 -34.86
N GLU A 128 3.80 -18.10 -34.19
CA GLU A 128 2.47 -17.93 -34.83
C GLU A 128 2.24 -16.56 -35.48
N ASN A 129 3.09 -15.56 -35.23
CA ASN A 129 3.03 -14.25 -35.90
C ASN A 129 4.37 -13.91 -36.57
N PRO A 130 4.64 -14.46 -37.77
CA PRO A 130 5.74 -13.96 -38.58
C PRO A 130 5.39 -12.52 -39.00
N HIS A 131 6.19 -11.57 -38.51
CA HIS A 131 6.13 -10.16 -38.92
C HIS A 131 6.05 -10.08 -40.46
N PRO A 132 5.03 -9.41 -41.04
CA PRO A 132 4.99 -9.23 -42.48
C PRO A 132 6.21 -8.40 -42.87
N ALA A 133 7.09 -8.98 -43.69
CA ALA A 133 8.24 -8.30 -44.24
C ALA A 133 7.77 -7.02 -44.95
N GLU A 134 8.15 -5.87 -44.41
CA GLU A 134 7.99 -4.58 -45.08
C GLU A 134 8.70 -4.65 -46.43
N LYS A 135 7.91 -4.73 -47.51
CA LYS A 135 8.42 -4.47 -48.86
C LYS A 135 8.71 -2.97 -48.93
N GLY A 136 10.00 -2.64 -48.92
CA GLY A 136 10.48 -1.30 -49.23
C GLY A 136 9.93 -0.82 -50.56
N TYR A 137 9.38 0.39 -50.53
CA TYR A 137 9.19 1.25 -51.69
C TYR A 137 10.25 2.34 -51.66
#